data_AF-A0A2S8WFC8-F1
#
_entry.id   AF-A0A2S8WFC8-F1
#
_cell.length_a   1.000
_cell.length_b   1.000
_cell.length_c   1.000
_cell.angle_alpha   90.00
_cell.angle_beta   90.00
_cell.angle_gamma   90.00
#
_symmetry.space_group_name_H-M   'P 1'
#
loop_
_entity.id
_entity.type
_entity.pdbx_description
1 polymer ?
#
loop_
_entity_poly.entity_id
_entity_poly.type
_entity_poly.pdbx_seq_one_letter_code
_entity_poly.pdbx_strand_id
1 'polypeptide(L)' 'MHLLDAGVNLVYIRDFLGHESVTTTEIYARASTEVKRRAIESAEQNIVPQSPYGKEQRADLVKWLRTLL' A
#
# COMPACT_ATOMS: atom_id res chain seq x y z
N MET A 1 5.50 4.83 15.22
CA MET A 1 5.74 3.82 16.27
C MET A 1 7.04 3.09 15.92
N HIS A 2 8.17 3.48 16.53
CA HIS A 2 9.51 3.21 16.00
C HIS A 2 9.85 1.72 15.73
N LEU A 3 9.38 0.79 16.56
CA LEU A 3 9.66 -0.65 16.37
C LEU A 3 8.92 -1.25 15.18
N LEU A 4 7.64 -0.90 15.03
CA LEU A 4 6.83 -1.38 13.91
C LEU A 4 7.28 -0.74 12.59
N ASP A 5 7.62 0.56 12.63
CA ASP A 5 8.13 1.30 11.46
C ASP A 5 9.53 0.80 11.05
N ALA A 6 10.31 0.26 11.99
CA ALA A 6 11.59 -0.43 11.74
C ALA A 6 11.42 -1.87 11.20
N GLY A 7 10.18 -2.34 11.00
CA GLY A 7 9.90 -3.66 10.41
C GLY A 7 9.88 -4.82 11.40
N VAL A 8 9.88 -4.55 12.72
CA VAL A 8 9.75 -5.60 13.73
C VAL A 8 8.32 -6.15 13.69
N ASN A 9 8.19 -7.48 13.59
CA ASN A 9 6.88 -8.13 13.53
C ASN A 9 6.10 -7.90 14.83
N LEU A 10 4.80 -7.59 14.67
CA LEU A 10 3.87 -7.26 15.75
C LEU A 10 3.82 -8.32 16.87
N VAL A 11 4.01 -9.60 16.54
CA VAL A 11 4.07 -10.71 17.50
C VAL A 11 5.23 -10.53 18.49
N TYR A 12 6.39 -10.07 18.01
CA TYR A 12 7.54 -9.81 18.88
C TYR A 12 7.38 -8.53 19.69
N ILE A 13 6.70 -7.52 19.13
CA ILE A 13 6.38 -6.29 19.87
C ILE A 13 5.41 -6.62 21.02
N ARG A 14 4.42 -7.49 20.78
CA ARG A 14 3.53 -8.01 21.83
C ARG A 14 4.32 -8.69 22.94
N ASP A 15 5.20 -9.64 22.57
CA ASP A 15 5.98 -10.42 23.54
C ASP A 15 6.95 -9.53 24.33
N PHE A 16 7.57 -8.54 23.68
CA PHE A 16 8.43 -7.55 24.32
C PHE A 16 7.69 -6.68 25.33
N LEU A 17 6.44 -6.30 25.03
CA LEU A 17 5.59 -5.52 25.93
C LEU A 17 4.88 -6.38 26.98
N GLY A 18 5.05 -7.71 26.96
CA GLY A 18 4.45 -8.63 27.93
C GLY A 18 2.94 -8.79 27.79
N HIS A 19 2.40 -8.53 26.60
CA HIS A 19 0.96 -8.68 26.35
C HIS A 19 0.58 -10.14 26.12
N GLU A 20 -0.44 -10.62 26.84
CA GLU A 20 -0.94 -12.00 26.74
C GLU A 20 -1.60 -12.29 25.38
N SER A 21 -2.08 -11.26 24.68
CA SER A 21 -2.76 -11.40 23.39
C SER A 21 -2.27 -10.38 22.35
N VAL A 22 -2.30 -10.78 21.07
CA VAL A 22 -2.02 -9.89 19.94
C VAL A 22 -3.09 -8.80 19.78
N THR A 23 -4.32 -9.05 20.26
CA THR A 23 -5.46 -8.12 20.17
C THR A 23 -5.21 -6.82 20.94
N THR A 24 -4.50 -6.86 22.07
CA THR A 24 -4.15 -5.62 22.82
C THR A 24 -3.03 -4.82 22.16
N THR A 25 -2.28 -5.46 21.26
CA THR A 25 -1.14 -4.88 20.54
C THR A 25 -1.53 -4.43 19.12
N GLU A 26 -2.72 -4.83 18.63
CA GLU A 26 -3.23 -4.48 17.30
C GLU A 26 -3.45 -2.98 17.10
N ILE A 27 -3.64 -2.23 18.20
CA ILE A 27 -3.78 -0.77 18.18
C ILE A 27 -2.55 -0.11 17.52
N TYR A 28 -1.36 -0.69 17.69
CA TYR A 28 -0.13 -0.18 17.08
C TYR A 28 -0.07 -0.46 15.58
N ALA A 29 -0.58 -1.61 15.12
CA ALA A 29 -0.72 -1.92 13.70
C ALA A 29 -1.73 -0.98 13.01
N ARG A 30 -2.80 -0.60 13.72
CA ARG A 30 -3.79 0.37 13.22
C ARG A 30 -3.24 1.80 13.19
N ALA A 31 -2.33 2.16 14.08
CA ALA A 31 -1.79 3.52 14.20
C ALA A 31 -0.67 3.84 13.19
N SER A 32 0.09 2.87 12.70
CA SER A 32 1.16 3.14 11.72
C SER A 32 0.58 3.31 10.31
N THR A 33 0.48 4.56 9.86
CA THR A 33 0.15 4.93 8.48
C THR A 33 1.19 4.44 7.48
N GLU A 34 2.46 4.39 7.86
CA GLU A 34 3.56 3.95 6.99
C GLU A 34 3.50 2.45 6.68
N VAL A 35 3.15 1.62 7.68
CA VAL A 35 2.97 0.17 7.48
C VAL A 35 1.75 -0.10 6.58
N LYS A 36 0.66 0.65 6.77
CA LYS A 36 -0.50 0.57 5.87
C LYS A 36 -0.14 1.00 4.45
N ARG A 37 0.61 2.10 4.30
CA ARG A 37 1.08 2.60 3.00
C ARG A 37 1.91 1.53 2.29
N ARG A 38 2.91 0.96 2.97
CA ARG A 38 3.76 -0.12 2.41
C ARG A 38 2.96 -1.37 2.05
N ALA A 39 1.99 -1.76 2.86
CA ALA A 39 1.12 -2.90 2.57
C ALA A 39 0.29 -2.65 1.30
N ILE A 40 -0.29 -1.46 1.15
CA ILE A 40 -1.02 -1.04 -0.04
C ILE A 40 -0.09 -1.01 -1.27
N GLU A 41 1.08 -0.38 -1.18
CA GLU A 41 2.07 -0.32 -2.26
C GLU A 41 2.58 -1.72 -2.67
N SER A 42 2.76 -2.62 -1.71
CA SER A 42 3.16 -4.01 -2.00
C SER A 42 2.05 -4.81 -2.68
N ALA A 43 0.79 -4.55 -2.35
CA ALA A 43 -0.37 -5.13 -3.00
C ALA A 43 -0.66 -4.49 -4.37
N GLU A 44 -0.23 -3.24 -4.58
CA GLU A 44 -0.41 -2.49 -5.82
C GLU A 44 0.35 -3.06 -7.02
N GLN A 45 1.28 -4.00 -6.83
CA GLN A 45 2.00 -4.65 -7.94
C GLN A 45 1.08 -5.31 -8.99
N ASN A 46 -0.22 -5.46 -8.71
CA ASN A 46 -1.21 -5.98 -9.66
C ASN A 46 -2.45 -5.08 -9.89
N ILE A 47 -2.46 -3.82 -9.41
CA ILE A 47 -3.68 -2.96 -9.42
C ILE A 47 -3.58 -1.82 -10.43
N VAL A 48 -2.53 -1.72 -11.24
CA VAL A 48 -2.65 -0.91 -12.47
C VAL A 48 -3.36 -1.80 -13.49
N PRO A 49 -4.69 -1.65 -13.71
CA PRO A 49 -5.31 -2.37 -14.82
C PRO A 49 -4.52 -1.99 -16.06
N GLN A 50 -3.98 -2.99 -16.75
CA GLN A 50 -3.44 -2.82 -18.09
C GLN A 50 -4.48 -2.01 -18.86
N SER A 51 -4.10 -0.81 -19.29
CA SER A 51 -5.01 0.08 -19.99
C SER A 51 -5.70 -0.73 -21.08
N PRO A 52 -7.04 -0.72 -21.16
CA PRO A 52 -7.78 -1.51 -22.15
C PRO A 52 -7.46 -1.06 -23.57
N TYR A 53 -6.78 0.07 -23.71
CA TYR A 53 -6.33 0.62 -24.97
C TYR A 53 -4.91 0.17 -25.30
N GLY A 54 -4.74 -0.38 -26.50
CA GLY A 54 -3.43 -0.63 -27.09
C GLY A 54 -2.63 0.66 -27.27
N LYS A 55 -1.31 0.54 -27.51
CA LYS A 55 -0.42 1.71 -27.72
C LYS A 55 -0.92 2.64 -28.82
N GLU A 56 -1.46 2.08 -29.92
CA GLU A 56 -1.99 2.85 -31.04
C GLU A 56 -3.27 3.61 -30.67
N GLN A 57 -4.22 2.95 -30.00
CA GLN A 57 -5.46 3.58 -29.54
C GLN A 57 -5.20 4.74 -28.57
N ARG A 58 -4.16 4.64 -27.74
CA ARG A 58 -3.70 5.76 -26.90
C ARG A 58 -3.11 6.90 -27.72
N ALA A 59 -2.33 6.59 -28.76
CA ALA A 59 -1.77 7.61 -29.65
C ALA A 59 -2.86 8.36 -30.42
N ASP A 60 -3.88 7.63 -30.89
CA ASP A 60 -5.04 8.21 -31.57
C ASP A 60 -5.89 9.06 -30.63
N LEU A 61 -6.12 8.61 -29.39
CA LEU A 61 -6.83 9.40 -28.38
C LEU A 61 -6.10 10.70 -28.06
N VAL A 62 -4.78 10.64 -27.87
CA VAL A 62 -3.96 11.84 -27.61
C VAL A 62 -3.98 12.79 -28.81
N LYS A 63 -3.96 12.25 -30.04
CA LYS A 63 -4.07 13.05 -31.26
C LYS A 63 -5.44 13.74 -31.36
N TRP A 64 -6.52 13.02 -31.05
CA TRP A 64 -7.87 13.57 -31.02
C TRP A 64 -8.05 14.66 -29.96
N LEU A 65 -7.53 14.44 -28.74
CA LEU A 65 -7.56 15.45 -27.67
C LEU A 65 -6.84 16.75 -28.07
N ARG A 66 -5.72 16.63 -28.80
CA ARG A 66 -4.96 17.78 -29.29
C ARG A 66 -5.67 18.55 -30.40
N THR A 67 -6.59 17.94 -31.13
CA THR A 67 -7.41 18.62 -32.14
C THR A 67 -8.64 19.34 -31.56
N LEU A 68 -8.95 19.11 -30.28
CA LEU A 68 -10.05 19.75 -29.55
C LEU A 68 -9.62 21.00 -28.76
N LEU A 69 -8.31 21.20 -28.60
CA LEU A 69 -7.66 22.39 -28.04
C LEU A 69 -7.29 23.35 -29.18
#